data_AF-A0A967L5H2-F1
#
_entry.id   AF-A0A967L5H2-F1
#
_cell.length_a   1.000
_cell.length_b   1.000
_cell.length_c   1.000
_cell.angle_alpha   90.00
_cell.angle_beta   90.00
_cell.angle_gamma   90.00
#
_symmetry.space_group_name_H-M   'P 1'
#
loop_
_entity.id
_entity.type
_entity.pdbx_description
1 polymer ?
#
loop_
_entity_poly.entity_id
_entity_poly.type
_entity_poly.pdbx_seq_one_letter_code
_entity_poly.pdbx_strand_id
1 'polypeptide(L)'
;KLQIVSEPGHLSEPGATEEKYKRIKGLRDGRRLGCQSQILGDMVIDVPEESQIHRQVVRKRADEIRDLEIDPVVTLHYVELAKPSM
;
A
#
# COMPACT_ATOMS: atom_id res chain seq x y z
N LYS A 1 -23.59 12.35 6.09
CA LYS A 1 -22.29 12.16 6.80
C LYS A 1 -21.11 12.06 5.83
N LEU A 2 -21.27 11.50 4.63
CA LEU A 2 -20.19 11.46 3.62
C LEU A 2 -20.50 12.22 2.31
N GLN A 3 -21.74 12.67 2.09
CA GLN A 3 -22.16 13.46 0.90
C GLN A 3 -21.73 12.87 -0.47
N ILE A 4 -21.53 11.55 -0.54
CA ILE A 4 -21.21 10.83 -1.78
C ILE A 4 -22.36 9.91 -2.19
N VAL A 5 -22.53 9.75 -3.50
CA VAL A 5 -23.43 8.78 -4.11
C VAL A 5 -22.63 7.51 -4.38
N SER A 6 -22.96 6.41 -3.69
CA SER A 6 -22.24 5.15 -3.81
C SER A 6 -23.10 4.13 -4.54
N GLU A 7 -22.67 3.70 -5.72
CA GLU A 7 -23.41 2.76 -6.58
C GLU A 7 -22.55 1.55 -6.97
N PRO A 8 -23.15 0.37 -7.24
CA PRO A 8 -22.40 -0.81 -7.69
C PRO A 8 -21.54 -0.57 -8.93
N GLY A 9 -22.01 0.30 -9.85
CA GLY A 9 -21.28 0.66 -11.07
C GLY A 9 -20.06 1.56 -10.84
N HIS A 10 -19.84 2.07 -9.62
CA HIS A 10 -18.63 2.81 -9.29
C HIS A 10 -17.44 1.87 -9.03
N LEU A 11 -17.65 0.55 -9.02
CA LEU A 11 -16.59 -0.45 -8.94
C LEU A 11 -16.49 -1.20 -10.27
N SER A 12 -15.28 -1.58 -10.67
CA SER A 12 -15.11 -2.45 -11.84
C SER A 12 -15.85 -3.78 -11.68
N GLU A 13 -16.27 -4.34 -12.80
CA GLU A 13 -16.86 -5.69 -12.84
C GLU A 13 -15.89 -6.76 -12.30
N PRO A 14 -16.39 -7.91 -11.82
CA PRO A 14 -15.55 -9.01 -11.36
C PRO A 14 -14.60 -9.51 -12.44
N GLY A 15 -13.32 -9.62 -12.08
CA GLY A 15 -12.30 -10.15 -12.98
C GLY A 15 -12.12 -11.66 -12.86
N ALA A 16 -11.44 -12.27 -13.84
CA ALA A 16 -11.15 -13.72 -13.85
C ALA A 16 -10.40 -14.20 -12.59
N THR A 17 -9.54 -13.36 -12.00
CA THR A 17 -8.84 -13.65 -10.75
C THR A 17 -9.80 -13.81 -9.58
N GLU A 18 -10.82 -12.94 -9.49
CA GLU A 18 -11.82 -12.99 -8.42
C GLU A 18 -12.73 -14.21 -8.56
N GLU A 19 -13.13 -14.55 -9.78
CA GLU A 19 -13.90 -15.77 -10.06
C GLU A 19 -13.12 -17.03 -9.68
N LYS A 20 -11.84 -17.09 -10.05
CA LYS A 20 -10.94 -18.18 -9.66
C LYS A 20 -10.80 -18.27 -8.15
N TYR A 21 -10.64 -17.14 -7.46
CA TYR A 21 -10.54 -17.11 -6.01
C TYR A 21 -11.83 -17.57 -5.34
N LYS A 22 -13.00 -17.08 -5.80
CA LYS A 22 -14.33 -17.50 -5.31
C LYS A 22 -14.50 -19.00 -5.45
N ARG A 23 -14.03 -19.61 -6.54
CA ARG A 23 -14.09 -21.07 -6.76
C ARG A 23 -13.18 -21.87 -5.81
N ILE A 24 -11.95 -21.41 -5.59
CA ILE A 24 -10.93 -22.17 -4.85
C ILE A 24 -11.05 -21.98 -3.33
N LYS A 25 -11.24 -20.72 -2.89
CA LYS A 25 -11.19 -20.33 -1.47
C LYS A 25 -12.56 -19.97 -0.90
N GLY A 26 -13.55 -19.73 -1.77
CA GLY A 26 -14.83 -19.14 -1.37
C GLY A 26 -14.71 -17.62 -1.21
N LEU A 27 -15.71 -16.90 -1.71
CA LEU A 27 -15.87 -15.47 -1.50
C LEU A 27 -17.35 -15.21 -1.22
N ARG A 28 -17.64 -14.64 -0.04
CA ARG A 28 -19.03 -14.32 0.36
C ARG A 28 -19.61 -13.29 -0.62
N ASP A 29 -20.93 -13.33 -0.80
CA ASP A 29 -21.60 -12.37 -1.68
C ASP A 29 -21.41 -10.93 -1.16
N GLY A 30 -21.27 -10.00 -2.11
CA GLY A 30 -20.91 -8.61 -1.84
C GLY A 30 -19.42 -8.36 -1.54
N ARG A 31 -18.59 -9.41 -1.37
CA ARG A 31 -17.14 -9.24 -1.16
C ARG A 31 -16.36 -9.26 -2.46
N ARG A 32 -15.31 -8.45 -2.52
CA ARG A 32 -14.41 -8.29 -3.66
C ARG A 32 -12.96 -8.32 -3.20
N LEU A 33 -12.05 -8.71 -4.09
CA LEU A 33 -10.62 -8.59 -3.83
C LEU A 33 -10.19 -7.16 -4.13
N GLY A 34 -9.98 -6.36 -3.09
CA GLY A 34 -9.63 -4.94 -3.23
C GLY A 34 -8.39 -4.68 -4.09
N CYS A 35 -7.41 -5.59 -4.07
CA CYS A 35 -6.20 -5.48 -4.92
C CYS A 35 -6.42 -5.85 -6.39
N GLN A 36 -7.61 -6.32 -6.77
CA GLN A 36 -7.98 -6.67 -8.14
C GLN A 36 -9.18 -5.84 -8.64
N SER A 37 -9.70 -4.94 -7.82
CA SER A 37 -10.83 -4.07 -8.17
C SER A 37 -10.33 -2.66 -8.48
N GLN A 38 -10.98 -1.99 -9.43
CA GLN A 38 -10.72 -0.58 -9.74
C GLN A 38 -11.90 0.28 -9.28
N ILE A 39 -11.58 1.41 -8.65
CA ILE A 39 -12.55 2.43 -8.27
C ILE A 39 -12.79 3.33 -9.50
N LEU A 40 -14.01 3.36 -9.98
CA LEU A 40 -14.46 4.11 -11.16
C LEU A 40 -15.30 5.35 -10.80
N GLY A 41 -15.71 5.47 -9.54
CA GLY A 41 -16.46 6.61 -9.01
C GLY A 41 -16.45 6.65 -7.49
N ASP A 42 -17.06 7.68 -6.91
CA ASP A 42 -17.12 7.85 -5.46
C ASP A 42 -17.90 6.71 -4.81
N MET A 43 -17.36 6.10 -3.76
CA MET A 43 -18.05 5.00 -3.08
C MET A 43 -17.66 4.85 -1.63
N VAL A 44 -18.52 4.14 -0.90
CA VAL A 44 -18.26 3.69 0.47
C VAL A 44 -17.98 2.20 0.45
N ILE A 45 -16.82 1.80 0.95
CA ILE A 45 -16.43 0.39 1.09
C ILE A 45 -16.39 0.05 2.58
N ASP A 46 -17.07 -1.02 2.96
CA ASP A 46 -16.91 -1.62 4.28
C ASP A 46 -15.71 -2.58 4.28
N VAL A 47 -14.79 -2.40 5.22
CA VAL A 47 -13.57 -3.21 5.32
C VAL A 47 -13.81 -4.31 6.36
N PRO A 48 -13.90 -5.60 5.94
CA PRO A 48 -14.24 -6.68 6.85
C PRO A 48 -13.16 -6.87 7.92
N GLU A 49 -13.56 -7.22 9.14
CA GLU A 49 -12.67 -7.38 10.30
C GLU A 49 -11.49 -8.32 10.03
N GLU A 50 -11.71 -9.42 9.31
CA GLU A 50 -10.65 -10.36 8.92
C GLU A 50 -9.56 -9.77 8.01
N SER A 51 -9.83 -8.65 7.34
CA SER A 51 -8.83 -7.87 6.58
C SER A 51 -8.16 -6.79 7.42
N GLN A 52 -8.70 -6.49 8.60
CA GLN A 52 -8.14 -5.50 9.51
C GLN A 52 -6.99 -6.15 10.30
N ILE A 53 -5.80 -5.57 10.22
CA ILE A 53 -4.70 -5.98 11.07
C ILE A 53 -4.92 -5.34 12.45
N HIS A 54 -5.29 -6.15 13.45
CA HIS A 54 -5.40 -5.71 14.85
C HIS A 54 -4.03 -5.53 15.53
N ARG A 55 -3.13 -4.81 14.88
CA ARG A 55 -1.80 -4.51 15.40
C ARG A 55 -1.41 -3.09 15.00
N GLN A 56 -0.77 -2.37 15.91
CA GLN A 56 -0.12 -1.12 15.56
C GLN A 56 1.04 -1.43 14.60
N VAL A 57 0.91 -1.00 13.34
CA VAL A 57 1.97 -1.12 12.33
C VAL A 57 2.40 0.30 11.95
N VAL A 58 3.65 0.65 12.24
CA VAL A 58 4.23 1.93 11.80
C VAL A 58 4.81 1.72 10.40
N ARG A 59 4.00 1.89 9.35
CA ARG A 59 4.41 1.65 7.94
C ARG A 59 5.36 2.72 7.34
N LYS A 60 5.99 3.52 8.18
CA LYS A 60 6.84 4.67 7.78
C LYS A 60 8.12 4.75 8.61
N ARG A 61 8.54 3.65 9.23
CA ARG A 61 9.83 3.68 9.90
C ARG A 61 10.93 3.77 8.84
N ALA A 62 11.95 4.57 9.10
CA ALA A 62 13.01 4.85 8.13
C ALA A 62 13.76 3.57 7.70
N ASP A 63 13.77 2.54 8.55
CA ASP A 63 14.32 1.19 8.28
C ASP A 63 13.44 0.31 7.37
N GLU A 64 12.15 0.63 7.21
CA GLU A 64 11.20 -0.15 6.40
C GLU A 64 11.00 0.42 4.99
N ILE A 65 11.39 1.68 4.75
CA ILE A 65 11.32 2.33 3.43
C ILE A 65 12.51 1.82 2.60
N ARG A 66 12.24 0.90 1.68
CA ARG A 66 13.18 0.58 0.60
C ARG A 66 13.43 1.84 -0.22
N ASP A 67 14.70 2.15 -0.47
CA ASP A 67 15.17 3.28 -1.29
C ASP A 67 14.95 4.68 -0.68
N LEU A 68 15.13 4.82 0.64
CA LEU A 68 15.24 6.14 1.26
C LEU A 68 16.60 6.79 0.93
N GLU A 69 16.62 7.67 -0.07
CA GLU A 69 17.78 8.50 -0.37
C GLU A 69 17.94 9.58 0.72
N ILE A 70 19.05 9.52 1.45
CA ILE A 70 19.38 10.50 2.48
C ILE A 70 20.15 11.64 1.80
N ASP A 71 19.64 12.86 1.87
CA ASP A 71 20.30 14.10 1.43
C ASP A 71 20.86 14.86 2.66
N PRO A 72 22.07 14.53 3.15
CA PRO A 72 22.58 15.07 4.39
C PRO A 72 23.18 16.46 4.20
N VAL A 73 22.94 17.36 5.15
CA VAL A 73 23.56 18.69 5.19
C VAL A 73 25.07 18.61 5.47
N VAL A 74 25.56 17.50 6.04
CA VAL A 74 26.97 17.29 6.40
C VAL A 74 27.43 15.89 5.98
N THR A 75 28.63 15.80 5.39
CA THR A 75 29.20 14.55 4.88
C THR A 75 30.59 14.27 5.47
N LEU A 76 30.80 13.04 5.92
CA LEU A 76 32.10 12.59 6.43
C LEU A 76 33.03 12.25 5.27
N HIS A 77 34.23 12.84 5.29
CA HIS A 77 35.29 12.57 4.32
C HIS A 77 36.53 12.08 5.04
N TYR A 78 37.11 10.99 4.55
CA TYR A 78 38.42 10.51 4.97
C TYR A 78 39.46 10.93 3.92
N VAL A 79 40.52 11.60 4.35
CA VAL A 79 41.59 12.08 3.47
C VAL A 79 42.92 11.63 4.06
N GLU A 80 43.74 10.99 3.22
CA GLU A 80 45.13 10.70 3.54
C GLU A 80 46.02 11.78 2.96
N LEU A 81 46.88 12.34 3.81
CA LEU A 81 47.81 13.39 3.42
C LEU A 81 49.21 12.80 3.22
N ALA A 82 49.89 13.24 2.17
CA ALA A 82 51.30 12.94 1.98
C ALA A 82 52.13 13.52 3.13
N LYS A 83 53.22 12.84 3.51
CA LYS A 83 54.16 13.38 4.49
C LYS A 83 54.74 14.71 3.96
N PRO A 84 54.81 15.76 4.78
CA PRO A 84 55.35 17.05 4.35
C PRO A 84 56.81 16.90 3.93
N SER A 85 57.18 17.46 2.78
CA SER A 85 58.57 17.59 2.34
C SER A 85 59.16 18.92 2.84
N MET A 86 60.44 18.89 3.22
CA MET A 86 61.24 20.11 3.45
C MET A 86 61.70 20.71 2.12
#